data_AF-A0A0E3RRU4-F1
#
_entry.id   AF-A0A0E3RRU4-F1
#
_cell.length_a   1.000
_cell.length_b   1.000
_cell.length_c   1.000
_cell.angle_alpha   90.00
_cell.angle_beta   90.00
_cell.angle_gamma   90.00
#
_symmetry.space_group_name_H-M   'P 1'
#
loop_
_entity.id
_entity.type
_entity.pdbx_description
1 polymer ?
#
loop_
_entity_poly.entity_id
_entity_poly.type
_entity_poly.pdbx_seq_one_letter_code
_entity_poly.pdbx_strand_id
1 'polypeptide(L)'
;MVMTVGKTTTIVEELKNKSALVSELPEGEVYKSFNVWVGNSGYATPKNIEKPVICFKVEKNWLQDKSIDRSSIILNRYSDKKWEQLPVNLSGEDNDYLYFTAEVPGYASFAITGKATVQQAKTENTPIPAEERSIEDIQPEKQEAQDTETGNESSKNNRNTILSVGIVIGALGVIGLVLKSMKE
;
A
#
# COMPACT_ATOMS: atom_id res chain seq x y z
N MET A 1 -27.46 -28.51 -5.22
CA MET A 1 -27.99 -28.32 -6.59
C MET A 1 -27.42 -27.00 -7.07
N VAL A 2 -26.62 -27.02 -8.14
CA VAL A 2 -26.12 -25.79 -8.78
C VAL A 2 -27.31 -25.05 -9.36
N MET A 3 -27.37 -23.72 -9.22
CA MET A 3 -28.46 -22.94 -9.81
C MET A 3 -28.18 -22.65 -11.28
N THR A 4 -29.13 -22.98 -12.15
CA THR A 4 -29.10 -22.51 -13.54
C THR A 4 -29.60 -21.08 -13.59
N VAL A 5 -28.74 -20.17 -14.04
CA VAL A 5 -28.97 -18.72 -14.00
C VAL A 5 -28.86 -18.18 -15.42
N GLY A 6 -29.82 -17.36 -15.87
CA GLY A 6 -29.90 -16.97 -17.29
C GLY A 6 -28.74 -16.06 -17.72
N LYS A 7 -28.71 -14.83 -17.20
CA LYS A 7 -27.58 -13.89 -17.37
C LYS A 7 -27.02 -13.55 -15.99
N THR A 8 -25.70 -13.58 -15.86
CA THR A 8 -24.98 -13.12 -14.67
C THR A 8 -23.89 -12.15 -15.11
N THR A 9 -23.67 -11.09 -14.33
CA THR A 9 -22.59 -10.13 -14.54
C THR A 9 -21.46 -10.43 -13.56
N THR A 10 -20.22 -10.43 -14.04
CA THR A 10 -19.02 -10.46 -13.21
C THR A 10 -18.32 -9.12 -13.31
N ILE A 11 -17.91 -8.56 -12.17
CA ILE A 11 -17.12 -7.33 -12.07
C ILE A 11 -15.81 -7.69 -11.41
N VAL A 12 -14.70 -7.31 -12.03
CA VAL A 12 -13.35 -7.36 -11.46
C VAL A 12 -12.84 -5.93 -11.38
N GLU A 13 -12.47 -5.50 -10.18
CA GLU A 13 -11.91 -4.18 -9.92
C GLU A 13 -10.46 -4.34 -9.44
N GLU A 14 -9.50 -3.98 -10.29
CA GLU A 14 -8.10 -3.85 -9.88
C GLU A 14 -7.89 -2.57 -9.07
N LEU A 15 -7.24 -2.69 -7.92
CA LEU A 15 -7.12 -1.60 -6.94
C LEU A 15 -5.70 -1.04 -6.93
N LYS A 16 -5.59 0.29 -6.86
CA LYS A 16 -4.31 1.00 -6.67
C LYS A 16 -3.68 0.76 -5.29
N ASN A 17 -4.50 0.38 -4.30
CA ASN A 17 -4.16 0.18 -2.89
C ASN A 17 -4.97 -1.02 -2.35
N LYS A 18 -5.03 -1.22 -1.03
CA LYS A 18 -5.99 -2.17 -0.41
C LYS A 18 -7.45 -1.80 -0.73
N SER A 19 -8.34 -2.79 -0.69
CA SER A 19 -9.79 -2.56 -0.84
C SER A 19 -10.35 -1.70 0.30
N ALA A 20 -11.38 -0.89 -0.01
CA ALA A 20 -12.16 -0.21 1.03
C ALA A 20 -12.92 -1.18 1.95
N LEU A 21 -13.04 -2.46 1.55
CA LEU A 21 -13.73 -3.52 2.29
C LEU A 21 -12.83 -4.24 3.32
N VAL A 22 -11.52 -3.95 3.35
CA VAL A 22 -10.54 -4.61 4.24
C VAL A 22 -9.87 -3.61 5.19
N SER A 23 -9.66 -4.02 6.45
CA SER A 23 -8.95 -3.21 7.45
C SER A 23 -7.46 -3.06 7.10
N GLU A 24 -6.82 -4.16 6.70
CA GLU A 24 -5.38 -4.29 6.49
C GLU A 24 -5.06 -5.19 5.29
N LEU A 25 -3.81 -5.14 4.83
CA LEU A 25 -3.28 -6.05 3.81
C LEU A 25 -2.85 -7.39 4.43
N PRO A 26 -2.79 -8.49 3.65
CA PRO A 26 -2.21 -9.75 4.13
C PRO A 26 -0.70 -9.64 4.33
N GLU A 27 -0.11 -10.63 5.01
CA GLU A 27 1.35 -10.75 5.18
C GLU A 27 2.06 -11.01 3.83
N GLY A 28 3.24 -10.40 3.67
CA GLY A 28 4.09 -10.51 2.49
C GLY A 28 4.12 -9.25 1.64
N GLU A 29 4.93 -9.27 0.58
CA GLU A 29 4.94 -8.20 -0.42
C GLU A 29 3.71 -8.35 -1.31
N VAL A 30 2.86 -7.32 -1.37
CA VAL A 30 1.64 -7.31 -2.19
C VAL A 30 1.96 -6.86 -3.60
N TYR A 31 1.66 -7.70 -4.60
CA TYR A 31 1.76 -7.33 -6.01
C TYR A 31 0.57 -6.47 -6.45
N LYS A 32 -0.65 -7.02 -6.30
CA LYS A 32 -1.91 -6.39 -6.68
C LYS A 32 -3.01 -6.79 -5.71
N SER A 33 -3.87 -5.84 -5.37
CA SER A 33 -5.16 -6.08 -4.71
C SER A 33 -6.29 -5.91 -5.72
N PHE A 34 -7.35 -6.71 -5.58
CA PHE A 34 -8.52 -6.59 -6.45
C PHE A 34 -9.79 -7.10 -5.77
N ASN A 35 -10.95 -6.64 -6.22
CA ASN A 35 -12.25 -7.16 -5.81
C ASN A 35 -12.87 -7.97 -6.96
N VAL A 36 -13.58 -9.05 -6.62
CA VAL A 36 -14.41 -9.79 -7.59
C VAL A 36 -15.82 -9.92 -7.05
N TRP A 37 -16.80 -9.55 -7.87
CA TRP A 37 -18.22 -9.73 -7.59
C TRP A 37 -18.91 -10.45 -8.75
N VAL A 38 -19.77 -11.42 -8.43
CA VAL A 38 -20.50 -12.22 -9.42
C VAL A 38 -21.99 -12.22 -9.07
N GLY A 39 -22.81 -11.68 -9.96
CA GLY A 39 -24.24 -11.47 -9.71
C GLY A 39 -24.52 -10.47 -8.59
N ASN A 40 -25.71 -10.56 -7.99
CA ASN A 40 -26.11 -9.72 -6.87
C ASN A 40 -25.55 -10.24 -5.53
N SER A 41 -25.67 -9.44 -4.47
CA SER A 41 -25.29 -9.87 -3.11
C SER A 41 -26.00 -11.17 -2.72
N GLY A 42 -25.27 -12.09 -2.10
CA GLY A 42 -25.75 -13.43 -1.73
C GLY A 42 -25.88 -14.43 -2.89
N TYR A 43 -25.55 -14.05 -4.13
CA TYR A 43 -25.68 -14.94 -5.29
C TYR A 43 -24.48 -15.87 -5.47
N ALA A 44 -23.26 -15.32 -5.40
CA ALA A 44 -22.00 -16.04 -5.58
C ALA A 44 -21.56 -16.87 -4.37
N THR A 45 -22.43 -17.77 -3.90
CA THR A 45 -22.09 -18.74 -2.85
C THR A 45 -21.56 -20.04 -3.48
N PRO A 46 -20.73 -20.82 -2.77
CA PRO A 46 -20.25 -22.12 -3.25
C PRO A 46 -21.36 -23.17 -3.48
N LYS A 47 -22.61 -22.91 -3.08
CA LYS A 47 -23.77 -23.75 -3.45
C LYS A 47 -24.25 -23.50 -4.89
N ASN A 48 -23.95 -22.32 -5.43
CA ASN A 48 -24.53 -21.79 -6.65
C ASN A 48 -23.55 -21.75 -7.82
N ILE A 49 -22.24 -21.71 -7.53
CA ILE A 49 -21.16 -21.72 -8.52
C ILE A 49 -20.41 -23.05 -8.40
N GLU A 50 -20.41 -23.85 -9.47
CA GLU A 50 -19.59 -25.06 -9.54
C GLU A 50 -18.14 -24.70 -9.85
N LYS A 51 -17.19 -25.26 -9.09
CA LYS A 51 -15.73 -25.12 -9.27
C LYS A 51 -15.29 -23.66 -9.57
N PRO A 52 -15.59 -22.70 -8.68
CA PRO A 52 -15.08 -21.33 -8.78
C PRO A 52 -13.55 -21.29 -8.80
N VAL A 53 -13.01 -20.68 -9.86
CA VAL A 53 -11.57 -20.53 -10.11
C VAL A 53 -11.24 -19.07 -10.40
N ILE A 54 -10.01 -18.66 -10.03
CA ILE A 54 -9.37 -17.43 -10.48
C ILE A 54 -8.08 -17.78 -11.21
N CYS A 55 -7.93 -17.27 -12.42
CA CYS A 55 -6.66 -17.25 -13.14
C CYS A 55 -6.09 -15.83 -13.09
N PHE A 56 -4.81 -15.71 -12.75
CA PHE A 56 -4.11 -14.42 -12.68
C PHE A 56 -2.69 -14.54 -13.24
N LYS A 57 -2.06 -13.39 -13.50
CA LYS A 57 -0.67 -13.33 -13.96
C LYS A 57 0.15 -12.38 -13.09
N VAL A 58 1.44 -12.65 -12.97
CA VAL A 58 2.40 -11.85 -12.21
C VAL A 58 3.59 -11.51 -13.10
N GLU A 59 4.01 -10.25 -13.12
CA GLU A 59 5.16 -9.80 -13.90
C GLU A 59 6.46 -10.35 -13.34
N LYS A 60 7.30 -10.94 -14.21
CA LYS A 60 8.62 -11.45 -13.86
C LYS A 60 9.54 -10.35 -13.30
N ASN A 61 9.37 -9.11 -13.76
CA ASN A 61 10.10 -7.94 -13.24
C ASN A 61 9.75 -7.67 -11.77
N TRP A 62 8.48 -7.74 -11.36
CA TRP A 62 8.11 -7.57 -9.94
C TRP A 62 8.78 -8.61 -9.03
N LEU A 63 8.92 -9.87 -9.49
CA LEU A 63 9.68 -10.88 -8.74
C LEU A 63 11.15 -10.49 -8.60
N GLN A 64 11.78 -9.93 -9.64
CA GLN A 64 13.17 -9.50 -9.61
C GLN A 64 13.37 -8.27 -8.73
N ASP A 65 12.59 -7.20 -8.97
CA ASP A 65 12.67 -5.91 -8.28
C ASP A 65 12.41 -6.04 -6.77
N LYS A 66 11.55 -6.98 -6.36
CA LYS A 66 11.22 -7.26 -4.95
C LYS A 66 11.89 -8.52 -4.41
N SER A 67 12.81 -9.12 -5.17
CA SER A 67 13.55 -10.35 -4.81
C SER A 67 12.65 -11.50 -4.31
N ILE A 68 11.45 -11.65 -4.88
CA ILE A 68 10.41 -12.60 -4.47
C ILE A 68 10.79 -14.03 -4.86
N ASP A 69 10.66 -14.95 -3.89
CA ASP A 69 10.69 -16.38 -4.19
C ASP A 69 9.46 -16.75 -5.05
N ARG A 70 9.71 -17.19 -6.28
CA ARG A 70 8.68 -17.65 -7.23
C ARG A 70 7.72 -18.69 -6.63
N SER A 71 8.21 -19.56 -5.73
CA SER A 71 7.40 -20.60 -5.09
C SER A 71 6.53 -20.08 -3.94
N SER A 72 6.80 -18.86 -3.45
CA SER A 72 6.05 -18.22 -2.37
C SER A 72 4.82 -17.42 -2.84
N ILE A 73 4.59 -17.35 -4.15
CA ILE A 73 3.45 -16.63 -4.73
C ILE A 73 2.15 -17.30 -4.28
N ILE A 74 1.23 -16.53 -3.72
CA ILE A 74 -0.03 -17.03 -3.18
C ILE A 74 -1.17 -16.04 -3.42
N LEU A 75 -2.40 -16.55 -3.51
CA LEU A 75 -3.61 -15.75 -3.60
C LEU A 75 -4.26 -15.67 -2.22
N ASN A 76 -4.35 -14.48 -1.66
CA ASN A 76 -5.04 -14.26 -0.39
C ASN A 76 -6.48 -13.84 -0.68
N ARG A 77 -7.44 -14.40 0.05
CA ARG A 77 -8.87 -14.08 0.00
C ARG A 77 -9.30 -13.47 1.34
N TYR A 78 -10.02 -12.36 1.32
CA TYR A 78 -10.57 -11.78 2.55
C TYR A 78 -11.97 -12.31 2.81
N SER A 79 -12.18 -12.92 3.98
CA SER A 79 -13.47 -13.45 4.43
C SER A 79 -13.57 -13.30 5.94
N ASP A 80 -14.76 -13.00 6.47
CA ASP A 80 -15.03 -13.06 7.91
C ASP A 80 -14.04 -12.24 8.77
N LYS A 81 -13.61 -11.09 8.20
CA LYS A 81 -12.62 -10.13 8.72
C LYS A 81 -11.18 -10.67 8.84
N LYS A 82 -10.82 -11.70 8.06
CA LYS A 82 -9.51 -12.33 8.06
C LYS A 82 -9.03 -12.60 6.64
N TRP A 83 -7.71 -12.74 6.48
CA TRP A 83 -7.08 -13.22 5.26
C TRP A 83 -6.92 -14.74 5.30
N GLU A 84 -7.43 -15.39 4.26
CA GLU A 84 -7.32 -16.83 3.98
C GLU A 84 -6.31 -17.00 2.84
N GLN A 85 -5.27 -17.81 3.06
CA GLN A 85 -4.28 -18.14 2.02
C GLN A 85 -4.80 -19.29 1.15
N LEU A 86 -4.95 -19.03 -0.15
CA LEU A 86 -5.38 -20.00 -1.14
C LEU A 86 -4.16 -20.45 -1.99
N PRO A 87 -3.83 -21.74 -2.01
CA PRO A 87 -2.71 -22.25 -2.81
C PRO A 87 -2.98 -22.05 -4.30
N VAL A 88 -1.90 -21.85 -5.05
CA VAL A 88 -1.96 -21.53 -6.48
C VAL A 88 -1.11 -22.51 -7.27
N ASN A 89 -1.58 -22.88 -8.46
CA ASN A 89 -0.84 -23.72 -9.39
C ASN A 89 -0.28 -22.85 -10.51
N LEU A 90 1.01 -22.98 -10.81
CA LEU A 90 1.60 -22.40 -12.02
C LEU A 90 1.00 -23.10 -13.24
N SER A 91 0.26 -22.38 -14.07
CA SER A 91 -0.40 -22.90 -15.28
C SER A 91 0.34 -22.56 -16.58
N GLY A 92 1.32 -21.65 -16.53
CA GLY A 92 2.20 -21.35 -17.67
C GLY A 92 3.16 -20.19 -17.39
N GLU A 93 4.00 -19.87 -18.36
CA GLU A 93 4.84 -18.67 -18.38
C GLU A 93 5.12 -18.24 -19.83
N ASP A 94 5.36 -16.94 -20.02
CA ASP A 94 5.91 -16.36 -21.26
C ASP A 94 7.18 -15.55 -20.94
N ASN A 95 7.60 -14.61 -21.81
CA ASN A 95 8.79 -13.80 -21.55
C ASN A 95 8.62 -12.83 -20.37
N ASP A 96 7.41 -12.33 -20.13
CA ASP A 96 7.14 -11.20 -19.24
C ASP A 96 6.36 -11.61 -17.97
N TYR A 97 5.59 -12.69 -18.04
CA TYR A 97 4.63 -13.10 -17.02
C TYR A 97 4.76 -14.56 -16.58
N LEU A 98 4.37 -14.79 -15.33
CA LEU A 98 4.01 -16.09 -14.78
C LEU A 98 2.49 -16.18 -14.66
N TYR A 99 1.89 -17.30 -15.09
CA TYR A 99 0.45 -17.53 -15.05
C TYR A 99 0.10 -18.53 -13.96
N PHE A 100 -0.92 -18.20 -13.18
CA PHE A 100 -1.36 -18.97 -12.02
C PHE A 100 -2.86 -19.21 -12.04
N THR A 101 -3.26 -20.32 -11.43
CA THR A 101 -4.65 -20.74 -11.29
C THR A 101 -4.92 -21.20 -9.86
N ALA A 102 -5.99 -20.69 -9.24
CA ALA A 102 -6.39 -21.00 -7.88
C ALA A 102 -7.89 -21.35 -7.83
N GLU A 103 -8.25 -22.41 -7.11
CA GLU A 103 -9.64 -22.66 -6.69
C GLU A 103 -9.98 -21.73 -5.53
N VAL A 104 -11.18 -21.14 -5.53
CA VAL A 104 -11.57 -20.13 -4.51
C VAL A 104 -12.91 -20.48 -3.84
N PRO A 105 -13.02 -20.51 -2.50
CA PRO A 105 -14.29 -20.85 -1.83
C PRO A 105 -15.47 -19.92 -2.17
N GLY A 106 -15.18 -18.73 -2.69
CA GLY A 106 -16.15 -17.76 -3.21
C GLY A 106 -15.46 -16.45 -3.56
N TYR A 107 -16.15 -15.57 -4.30
CA TYR A 107 -15.60 -14.28 -4.73
C TYR A 107 -15.72 -13.22 -3.62
N ALA A 108 -14.67 -12.42 -3.46
CA ALA A 108 -14.51 -11.43 -2.38
C ALA A 108 -13.44 -10.37 -2.77
N SER A 109 -12.86 -9.69 -1.78
CA SER A 109 -11.58 -8.98 -1.94
C SER A 109 -10.41 -9.98 -1.92
N PHE A 110 -9.44 -9.76 -2.79
CA PHE A 110 -8.26 -10.60 -2.96
C PHE A 110 -6.97 -9.76 -3.01
N ALA A 111 -5.85 -10.40 -2.69
CA ALA A 111 -4.52 -9.83 -2.89
C ALA A 111 -3.51 -10.93 -3.26
N ILE A 112 -2.73 -10.71 -4.31
CA ILE A 112 -1.60 -11.57 -4.69
C ILE A 112 -0.39 -11.13 -3.87
N THR A 113 0.22 -12.05 -3.13
CA THR A 113 1.46 -11.79 -2.38
C THR A 113 2.58 -12.75 -2.75
N GLY A 114 3.80 -12.37 -2.39
CA GLY A 114 4.97 -13.23 -2.33
C GLY A 114 5.86 -12.86 -1.14
N LYS A 115 6.86 -13.70 -0.86
CA LYS A 115 7.87 -13.47 0.17
C LYS A 115 9.20 -13.13 -0.48
N ALA A 116 9.83 -12.05 -0.03
CA ALA A 116 11.19 -11.73 -0.42
C ALA A 116 12.15 -12.83 0.07
N THR A 117 13.13 -13.18 -0.76
CA THR A 117 14.21 -14.08 -0.38
C THR A 117 15.09 -13.45 0.70
N VAL A 118 15.65 -14.29 1.58
CA VAL A 118 16.30 -13.86 2.84
C VAL A 118 17.52 -12.95 2.65
N GLN A 119 18.03 -12.78 1.42
CA GLN A 119 19.16 -11.90 1.11
C GLN A 119 18.88 -10.41 1.37
N GLN A 120 17.62 -9.99 1.55
CA GLN A 120 17.28 -8.59 1.83
C GLN A 120 16.33 -8.37 3.02
N ALA A 121 16.43 -9.22 4.05
CA ALA A 121 15.89 -8.91 5.38
C ALA A 121 16.74 -7.84 6.11
N LYS A 122 17.00 -6.68 5.48
CA LYS A 122 17.66 -5.54 6.14
C LYS A 122 16.63 -4.68 6.86
N THR A 123 16.30 -5.13 8.06
CA THR A 123 15.87 -4.38 9.24
C THR A 123 15.99 -2.85 9.10
N GLU A 124 14.88 -2.18 8.79
CA GLU A 124 14.70 -0.75 9.13
C GLU A 124 14.23 -0.66 10.58
N ASN A 125 15.20 -0.79 11.49
CA ASN A 125 15.04 -0.54 12.92
C ASN A 125 16.42 -0.16 13.47
N THR A 126 16.82 1.09 13.23
CA THR A 126 18.00 1.68 13.89
C THR A 126 17.59 2.08 15.31
N PRO A 127 18.18 1.53 16.37
CA PRO A 127 17.93 2.02 17.72
C PRO A 127 18.50 3.43 17.84
N ILE A 128 17.70 4.36 18.35
CA ILE A 128 18.16 5.71 18.70
C ILE A 128 19.11 5.56 19.90
N PRO A 129 20.37 6.03 19.84
CA PRO A 129 21.22 6.12 21.02
C PRO A 129 20.64 7.14 21.99
N ALA A 130 20.25 6.70 23.18
CA ALA A 130 19.88 7.60 24.25
C ALA A 130 21.14 8.23 24.85
N GLU A 131 21.43 9.48 24.52
CA GLU A 131 22.40 10.28 25.26
C GLU A 131 21.82 10.68 26.62
N GLU A 132 22.28 10.03 27.68
CA GLU A 132 22.05 10.44 29.04
C GLU A 132 22.88 11.70 29.34
N ARG A 133 22.20 12.85 29.52
CA ARG A 133 22.85 14.09 29.97
C ARG A 133 22.20 14.59 31.25
N SER A 134 22.95 14.44 32.34
CA SER A 134 22.64 14.94 33.67
C SER A 134 22.53 16.47 33.69
N ILE A 135 21.64 16.98 34.55
CA ILE A 135 21.45 18.41 34.80
C ILE A 135 22.37 18.83 35.94
N GLU A 136 23.06 19.96 35.78
CA GLU A 136 23.47 20.78 36.92
C GLU A 136 23.41 22.27 36.56
N ASP A 137 22.75 23.06 37.41
CA ASP A 137 22.55 24.51 37.27
C ASP A 137 23.85 25.29 37.51
N ILE A 138 23.96 26.49 36.91
CA ILE A 138 24.03 27.77 37.63
C ILE A 138 24.04 28.96 36.66
N GLN A 139 23.52 30.10 37.17
CA GLN A 139 23.17 31.34 36.47
C GLN A 139 24.35 32.31 36.22
N PRO A 140 24.14 33.48 35.54
CA PRO A 140 25.12 34.03 34.59
C PRO A 140 25.98 35.17 35.13
N GLU A 141 27.06 35.49 34.39
CA GLU A 141 27.75 36.77 34.50
C GLU A 141 27.97 37.45 33.13
N LYS A 142 28.04 38.78 33.14
CA LYS A 142 28.10 39.66 31.96
C LYS A 142 29.50 39.69 31.33
N GLN A 143 29.60 39.96 30.02
CA GLN A 143 30.13 41.25 29.50
C GLN A 143 30.26 41.27 27.95
N GLU A 144 29.39 42.09 27.35
CA GLU A 144 29.65 43.18 26.38
C GLU A 144 30.94 43.24 25.52
N ALA A 145 30.70 43.47 24.20
CA ALA A 145 31.42 44.29 23.21
C ALA A 145 32.69 43.80 22.46
N GLN A 146 32.59 43.89 21.11
CA GLN A 146 33.60 44.42 20.14
C GLN A 146 34.95 43.67 19.99
N ASP A 147 35.77 43.72 18.93
CA ASP A 147 35.76 44.20 17.51
C ASP A 147 37.10 43.68 16.88
N THR A 148 37.42 43.65 15.56
CA THR A 148 36.75 43.93 14.27
C THR A 148 37.61 43.34 13.13
N GLU A 149 37.00 42.92 11.99
CA GLU A 149 37.54 42.69 10.61
C GLU A 149 38.93 42.00 10.40
N THR A 150 39.14 41.13 9.39
CA THR A 150 39.32 41.51 7.97
C THR A 150 39.69 40.27 7.12
N GLY A 151 39.28 40.19 5.85
CA GLY A 151 40.13 39.54 4.81
C GLY A 151 39.54 38.41 3.93
N ASN A 152 38.74 38.78 2.92
CA ASN A 152 38.90 38.49 1.48
C ASN A 152 39.19 37.04 0.97
N GLU A 153 38.67 36.52 -0.14
CA GLU A 153 37.65 36.96 -1.12
C GLU A 153 37.22 35.77 -2.03
N SER A 154 36.17 35.97 -2.83
CA SER A 154 35.87 35.30 -4.13
C SER A 154 34.84 34.15 -4.21
N SER A 155 33.59 34.56 -4.47
CA SER A 155 32.79 34.18 -5.64
C SER A 155 32.47 32.69 -5.93
N LYS A 156 31.26 32.25 -5.52
CA LYS A 156 30.12 32.09 -6.46
C LYS A 156 28.79 31.79 -5.77
N ASN A 157 27.76 32.44 -6.29
CA ASN A 157 26.32 32.15 -6.29
C ASN A 157 25.99 30.66 -5.95
N ASN A 158 25.03 30.34 -5.08
CA ASN A 158 23.59 30.60 -5.29
C ASN A 158 22.82 30.74 -3.96
N ARG A 159 21.79 31.59 -3.92
CA ARG A 159 20.90 31.77 -2.76
C ARG A 159 19.90 30.61 -2.66
N ASN A 160 19.59 30.17 -1.45
CA ASN A 160 18.33 29.48 -1.09
C ASN A 160 18.08 29.63 0.43
N THR A 161 17.74 30.84 0.86
CA THR A 161 17.32 31.11 2.24
C THR A 161 15.94 30.53 2.49
N ILE A 162 15.83 29.50 3.33
CA ILE A 162 14.54 28.97 3.77
C ILE A 162 13.98 29.91 4.85
N LEU A 163 13.08 30.82 4.44
CA LEU A 163 12.29 31.64 5.35
C LEU A 163 11.15 30.80 5.94
N SER A 164 11.40 30.19 7.10
CA SER A 164 10.36 29.51 7.89
C SER A 164 9.46 30.53 8.59
N VAL A 165 8.45 31.04 7.90
CA VAL A 165 7.33 31.79 8.51
C VAL A 165 6.14 30.84 8.66
N GLY A 166 5.89 30.41 9.90
CA GLY A 166 4.65 29.72 10.25
C GLY A 166 3.56 30.73 10.61
N ILE A 167 2.39 30.64 9.98
CA ILE A 167 1.14 31.21 10.50
C ILE A 167 0.06 30.13 10.39
N VAL A 168 -0.70 29.97 11.48
CA VAL A 168 -1.76 28.97 11.65
C VAL A 168 -3.14 29.68 11.55
N ILE A 169 -4.19 28.88 11.37
CA ILE A 169 -5.63 29.21 11.54
C ILE A 169 -6.36 29.73 10.27
N GLY A 170 -7.01 28.78 9.58
CA GLY A 170 -8.46 28.62 9.66
C GLY A 170 -9.37 29.37 8.67
N ALA A 171 -10.08 28.60 7.82
CA ALA A 171 -11.38 28.98 7.27
C ALA A 171 -12.23 27.72 6.95
N LEU A 172 -13.29 27.49 7.75
CA LEU A 172 -14.37 26.56 7.41
C LEU A 172 -15.35 27.26 6.44
N GLY A 173 -15.76 26.59 5.36
CA GLY A 173 -17.02 26.93 4.67
C GLY A 173 -16.98 27.14 3.15
N VAL A 174 -16.89 26.06 2.36
CA VAL A 174 -17.27 26.08 0.92
C VAL A 174 -18.11 24.86 0.49
N ILE A 175 -18.63 24.06 1.42
CA ILE A 175 -19.45 22.86 1.07
C ILE A 175 -20.91 23.23 0.72
N GLY A 176 -21.41 24.38 1.18
CA GLY A 176 -22.81 24.79 0.98
C GLY A 176 -23.17 25.34 -0.41
N LEU A 177 -22.19 25.67 -1.26
CA LEU A 177 -22.43 26.44 -2.50
C LEU A 177 -22.63 25.57 -3.76
N VAL A 178 -22.25 24.29 -3.72
CA VAL A 178 -22.28 23.40 -4.91
C VAL A 178 -23.66 22.76 -5.13
N LEU A 179 -24.50 22.64 -4.10
CA LEU A 179 -25.78 21.93 -4.16
C LEU A 179 -26.95 22.75 -4.77
N LYS A 180 -26.76 24.02 -5.11
CA LYS A 180 -27.82 24.86 -5.73
C LYS A 180 -27.82 24.82 -7.27
N SER A 181 -26.82 24.20 -7.90
CA SER A 181 -26.61 24.27 -9.36
C SER A 181 -27.20 23.11 -10.16
N MET A 182 -27.93 22.18 -9.52
CA MET A 182 -28.41 20.94 -10.15
C MET A 182 -29.92 20.73 -9.98
N LYS A 183 -30.72 21.75 -10.29
CA LYS A 183 -32.15 21.57 -10.60
C LYS A 183 -32.75 22.71 -11.43
N GLU A 184 -32.54 22.63 -12.73
CA GLU A 184 -33.51 23.06 -13.74
C GLU A 184 -34.00 21.81 -14.48
#